data_AF-A0A497T5D3-F1
#
_entry.id   AF-A0A497T5D3-F1
#
_cell.length_a   1.000
_cell.length_b   1.000
_cell.length_c   1.000
_cell.angle_alpha   90.00
_cell.angle_beta   90.00
_cell.angle_gamma   90.00
#
_symmetry.space_group_name_H-M   'P 1'
#
loop_
_entity.id
_entity.type
_entity.pdbx_description
1 polymer ?
#
loop_
_entity_poly.entity_id
_entity_poly.type
_entity_poly.pdbx_seq_one_letter_code
_entity_poly.pdbx_strand_id
1 'polypeptide(L)'
;MQKVTQEQIEFIVQRLKEGKPLPEEFKWLLFEPKQEAELIYAGKERDIDIITETMAVPLQIVKSFGEIKENEWHNMIIFGDNLQVLKELLKWKEEGKLKNPDGSLGVKLVYIDPPFGTGDVYGKGNVGAYSAKLIGAKYLEWLRKRLILLREILSDDGSIYVRIDYHFGHYVKVLMDEIFGRENFRNEIVVNRSRIAREGPSINKFAQRTDSIFYYTK
;
A
#
# COMPACT_ATOMS: atom_id res chain seq x y z
N MET A 1 -23.86 2.72 -19.27
CA MET A 1 -24.61 1.90 -18.30
C MET A 1 -25.72 1.15 -19.01
N GLN A 2 -25.83 -0.17 -18.81
CA GLN A 2 -27.05 -0.90 -19.16
C GLN A 2 -28.21 -0.35 -18.31
N LYS A 3 -29.39 -0.21 -18.90
CA LYS A 3 -30.59 0.21 -18.13
C LYS A 3 -31.00 -0.93 -17.21
N VAL A 4 -31.10 -0.65 -15.91
CA VAL A 4 -31.67 -1.56 -14.92
C VAL A 4 -33.15 -1.76 -15.24
N THR A 5 -33.60 -3.01 -15.32
CA THR A 5 -35.02 -3.32 -15.56
C THR A 5 -35.86 -3.05 -14.32
N GLN A 6 -37.17 -2.90 -14.49
CA GLN A 6 -38.09 -2.68 -13.36
C GLN A 6 -38.06 -3.84 -12.36
N GLU A 7 -38.00 -5.09 -12.83
CA GLU A 7 -37.88 -6.29 -11.99
C GLU A 7 -36.56 -6.30 -11.19
N GLN A 8 -35.45 -5.89 -11.81
CA GLN A 8 -34.16 -5.76 -11.15
C GLN A 8 -34.20 -4.69 -10.05
N ILE A 9 -34.85 -3.54 -10.31
CA ILE A 9 -35.04 -2.48 -9.31
C ILE A 9 -35.84 -3.02 -8.12
N GLU A 10 -36.96 -3.71 -8.37
CA GLU A 10 -37.82 -4.26 -7.32
C GLU A 10 -37.08 -5.30 -6.47
N PHE A 11 -36.30 -6.18 -7.11
CA PHE A 11 -35.46 -7.15 -6.41
C PHE A 11 -34.41 -6.49 -5.52
N ILE A 12 -33.70 -5.49 -6.02
CA ILE A 12 -32.70 -4.73 -5.25
C ILE A 12 -33.36 -4.07 -4.04
N VAL A 13 -34.48 -3.37 -4.25
CA VAL A 13 -35.21 -2.68 -3.19
C VAL A 13 -35.67 -3.66 -2.12
N GLN A 14 -36.22 -4.82 -2.51
CA GLN A 14 -36.65 -5.84 -1.56
C GLN A 14 -35.49 -6.36 -0.72
N ARG A 15 -34.35 -6.71 -1.34
CA ARG A 15 -33.16 -7.18 -0.63
C ARG A 15 -32.65 -6.16 0.39
N LEU A 16 -32.58 -4.89 -0.01
CA LEU A 16 -32.16 -3.80 0.87
C LEU A 16 -33.12 -3.60 2.05
N LYS A 17 -34.44 -3.66 1.81
CA LYS A 17 -35.45 -3.59 2.89
C LYS A 17 -35.34 -4.74 3.89
N GLU A 18 -34.98 -5.93 3.42
CA GLU A 18 -34.75 -7.11 4.25
C GLU A 18 -33.37 -7.11 4.95
N GLY A 19 -32.53 -6.09 4.72
CA GLY A 19 -31.17 -6.02 5.27
C GLY A 19 -30.23 -7.09 4.70
N LYS A 20 -30.55 -7.67 3.54
CA LYS A 20 -29.76 -8.72 2.89
C LYS A 20 -28.76 -8.10 1.90
N PRO A 21 -27.56 -8.68 1.74
CA PRO A 21 -26.62 -8.23 0.74
C PRO A 21 -27.16 -8.43 -0.69
N LEU A 22 -26.72 -7.56 -1.60
CA LEU A 22 -26.97 -7.70 -3.03
C LEU A 22 -26.04 -8.76 -3.64
N PRO A 23 -26.53 -9.55 -4.61
CA PRO A 23 -25.67 -10.45 -5.39
C PRO A 23 -24.58 -9.70 -6.19
N GLU A 24 -23.42 -10.32 -6.40
CA GLU A 24 -22.25 -9.69 -7.05
C GLU A 24 -22.49 -9.29 -8.51
N GLU A 25 -23.38 -10.00 -9.22
CA GLU A 25 -23.72 -9.72 -10.62
C GLU A 25 -24.29 -8.32 -10.83
N PHE A 26 -24.91 -7.72 -9.80
CA PHE A 26 -25.44 -6.36 -9.87
C PHE A 26 -24.34 -5.29 -9.86
N LYS A 27 -23.09 -5.64 -9.52
CA LYS A 27 -21.98 -4.68 -9.48
C LYS A 27 -21.79 -3.96 -10.81
N TRP A 28 -21.75 -4.71 -11.91
CA TRP A 28 -21.51 -4.16 -13.26
C TRP A 28 -22.73 -3.46 -13.85
N LEU A 29 -23.89 -3.66 -13.24
CA LEU A 29 -25.14 -3.01 -13.62
C LEU A 29 -25.31 -1.66 -12.89
N LEU A 30 -24.90 -1.60 -11.62
CA LEU A 30 -25.09 -0.44 -10.74
C LEU A 30 -23.91 0.54 -10.75
N PHE A 31 -22.71 0.07 -11.07
CA PHE A 31 -21.50 0.88 -11.06
C PHE A 31 -20.81 0.84 -12.41
N GLU A 32 -20.20 1.96 -12.81
CA GLU A 32 -19.36 1.97 -14.01
C GLU A 32 -18.17 1.02 -13.80
N PRO A 33 -17.89 0.12 -14.77
CA PRO A 33 -16.75 -0.76 -14.66
C PRO A 33 -15.48 0.08 -14.66
N LYS A 34 -14.70 -0.01 -13.58
CA LYS A 34 -13.32 0.46 -13.60
C LYS A 34 -12.57 -0.31 -14.68
N GLN A 35 -11.80 0.39 -15.51
CA GLN A 35 -11.01 -0.22 -16.58
C GLN A 35 -9.80 -1.00 -16.03
N GLU A 36 -9.41 -0.75 -14.78
CA GLU A 36 -8.24 -1.37 -14.14
C GLU A 36 -8.63 -2.43 -13.10
N ALA A 37 -7.70 -3.38 -12.89
CA ALA A 37 -7.85 -4.42 -11.89
C ALA A 37 -7.80 -3.80 -10.48
N GLU A 38 -8.77 -4.16 -9.64
CA GLU A 38 -8.85 -3.71 -8.26
C GLU A 38 -8.87 -4.92 -7.31
N LEU A 39 -8.16 -4.81 -6.19
CA LEU A 39 -8.26 -5.78 -5.11
C LEU A 39 -9.44 -5.45 -4.20
N ILE A 40 -10.31 -6.45 -3.99
CA ILE A 40 -11.46 -6.35 -3.09
C ILE A 40 -11.22 -7.27 -1.90
N TYR A 41 -11.33 -6.72 -0.70
CA TYR A 41 -11.21 -7.47 0.55
C TYR A 41 -11.99 -6.76 1.68
N ALA A 42 -12.36 -7.52 2.71
CA ALA A 42 -13.05 -6.99 3.86
C ALA A 42 -12.19 -5.98 4.63
N GLY A 43 -12.78 -4.83 4.98
CA GLY A 43 -12.09 -3.78 5.74
C GLY A 43 -11.22 -2.84 4.91
N LYS A 44 -11.33 -2.85 3.57
CA LYS A 44 -10.68 -1.86 2.70
C LYS A 44 -11.34 -0.49 2.90
N GLU A 45 -10.62 0.45 3.52
CA GLU A 45 -11.13 1.81 3.79
C GLU A 45 -11.01 2.70 2.55
N ARG A 46 -11.79 3.79 2.48
CA ARG A 46 -11.66 4.75 1.38
C ARG A 46 -10.37 5.55 1.56
N ASP A 47 -9.69 5.89 0.46
CA ASP A 47 -8.44 6.66 0.51
C ASP A 47 -8.60 7.98 1.27
N ILE A 48 -9.74 8.67 1.05
CA ILE A 48 -10.04 9.92 1.72
C ILE A 48 -10.17 9.74 3.24
N ASP A 49 -10.80 8.66 3.71
CA ASP A 49 -10.96 8.39 5.14
C ASP A 49 -9.60 8.13 5.78
N ILE A 50 -8.73 7.38 5.10
CA ILE A 50 -7.35 7.15 5.56
C ILE A 50 -6.60 8.48 5.71
N ILE A 51 -6.72 9.38 4.73
CA ILE A 51 -6.05 10.67 4.76
C ILE A 51 -6.62 11.57 5.86
N THR A 52 -7.93 11.61 6.06
CA THR A 52 -8.56 12.56 7.00
C THR A 52 -8.62 12.05 8.44
N GLU A 53 -8.80 10.75 8.65
CA GLU A 53 -8.98 10.13 9.96
C GLU A 53 -7.67 9.67 10.60
N THR A 54 -6.59 9.50 9.81
CA THR A 54 -5.27 9.24 10.38
C THR A 54 -4.83 10.44 11.21
N MET A 55 -4.57 10.21 12.49
CA MET A 55 -4.05 11.22 13.40
C MET A 55 -2.57 11.51 13.10
N ALA A 56 -2.24 12.78 12.98
CA ALA A 56 -0.85 13.24 12.93
C ALA A 56 -0.29 13.38 14.34
N VAL A 57 1.00 13.11 14.50
CA VAL A 57 1.70 13.26 15.78
C VAL A 57 2.86 14.24 15.64
N PRO A 58 2.93 15.30 16.47
CA PRO A 58 4.02 16.26 16.39
C PRO A 58 5.36 15.57 16.73
N LEU A 59 6.41 15.90 15.98
CA LEU A 59 7.74 15.35 16.20
C LEU A 59 8.47 16.15 17.29
N GLN A 60 9.06 15.43 18.24
CA GLN A 60 9.91 16.01 19.29
C GLN A 60 11.37 15.60 19.08
N ILE A 61 12.27 16.57 19.17
CA ILE A 61 13.71 16.30 19.13
C ILE A 61 14.13 15.63 20.43
N VAL A 62 14.59 14.39 20.33
CA VAL A 62 15.14 13.62 21.46
C VAL A 62 16.66 13.76 21.54
N LYS A 63 17.33 13.77 20.39
CA LYS A 63 18.78 13.84 20.29
C LYS A 63 19.20 14.47 18.97
N SER A 64 20.31 15.22 19.02
CA SER A 64 20.99 15.79 17.86
C SER A 64 22.44 15.34 17.78
N PHE A 65 22.99 15.33 16.56
CA PHE A 65 24.38 15.00 16.29
C PHE A 65 24.94 16.01 15.28
N GLY A 66 26.15 16.52 15.52
CA GLY A 66 26.77 17.55 14.68
C GLY A 66 26.28 18.97 14.97
N GLU A 67 26.70 19.92 14.14
CA GLU A 67 26.26 21.31 14.22
C GLU A 67 24.88 21.48 13.59
N ILE A 68 23.91 21.96 14.36
CA ILE A 68 22.58 22.31 13.87
C ILE A 68 22.57 23.78 13.52
N LYS A 69 22.41 24.09 12.24
CA LYS A 69 22.13 25.45 11.77
C LYS A 69 20.63 25.67 11.67
N GLU A 70 20.18 26.82 12.18
CA GLU A 70 18.79 27.24 12.04
C GLU A 70 18.43 27.42 10.57
N ASN A 71 17.23 26.98 10.18
CA ASN A 71 16.66 27.07 8.84
C ASN A 71 17.36 26.22 7.74
N GLU A 72 18.30 25.34 8.10
CA GLU A 72 18.81 24.32 7.17
C GLU A 72 18.08 22.98 7.35
N TRP A 73 18.05 22.18 6.28
CA TRP A 73 17.53 20.81 6.36
C TRP A 73 18.51 19.92 7.14
N HIS A 74 17.97 19.08 8.03
CA HIS A 74 18.74 18.13 8.81
C HIS A 74 18.24 16.71 8.54
N ASN A 75 19.17 15.76 8.45
CA ASN A 75 18.79 14.35 8.35
C ASN A 75 18.11 13.89 9.65
N MET A 76 17.00 13.17 9.51
CA MET A 76 16.17 12.75 10.64
C MET A 76 16.09 11.23 10.76
N ILE A 77 16.12 10.75 12.00
CA ILE A 77 15.70 9.40 12.36
C ILE A 77 14.50 9.57 13.29
N ILE A 78 13.34 9.06 12.88
CA ILE A 78 12.08 9.23 13.61
C ILE A 78 11.70 7.88 14.24
N PHE A 79 11.49 7.88 15.54
CA PHE A 79 11.00 6.72 16.29
C PHE A 79 9.50 6.87 16.55
N GLY A 80 8.68 5.95 16.03
CA GLY A 80 7.23 5.96 16.20
C GLY A 80 6.52 5.05 15.19
N ASP A 81 5.19 4.97 15.27
CA ASP A 81 4.39 4.31 14.23
C ASP A 81 4.47 5.13 12.93
N ASN A 82 4.97 4.51 11.88
CA ASN A 82 5.18 5.17 10.59
C ASN A 82 3.89 5.74 9.97
N LEU A 83 2.71 5.20 10.23
CA LEU A 83 1.47 5.75 9.68
C LEU A 83 1.20 7.16 10.20
N GLN A 84 1.36 7.36 11.52
CA GLN A 84 1.14 8.66 12.16
C GLN A 84 2.26 9.66 11.81
N VAL A 85 3.50 9.16 11.69
CA VAL A 85 4.64 9.97 11.22
C VAL A 85 4.44 10.43 9.78
N LEU A 86 4.01 9.54 8.88
CA LEU A 86 3.73 9.90 7.48
C LEU A 86 2.64 10.96 7.38
N LYS A 87 1.62 10.90 8.24
CA LYS A 87 0.58 11.92 8.31
C LYS A 87 1.10 13.27 8.80
N GLU A 88 2.03 13.29 9.76
CA GLU A 88 2.71 14.52 10.18
C GLU A 88 3.57 15.11 9.05
N LEU A 89 4.31 14.28 8.32
CA LEU A 89 5.10 14.72 7.16
C LEU A 89 4.21 15.27 6.03
N LEU A 90 3.00 14.72 5.86
CA LEU A 90 2.02 15.28 4.93
C LEU A 90 1.60 16.69 5.34
N LYS A 91 1.33 16.95 6.63
CA LYS A 91 1.08 18.31 7.13
C LYS A 91 2.27 19.23 6.85
N TRP A 92 3.50 18.77 7.07
CA TRP A 92 4.69 19.57 6.77
C TRP A 92 4.78 19.92 5.28
N LYS A 93 4.37 19.02 4.38
CA LYS A 93 4.28 19.32 2.94
C LYS A 93 3.21 20.38 2.65
N GLU A 94 2.02 20.24 3.23
CA GLU A 94 0.90 21.19 3.09
C GLU A 94 1.27 22.59 3.61
N GLU A 95 2.07 22.66 4.67
CA GLU A 95 2.61 23.90 5.26
C GLU A 95 3.85 24.44 4.53
N GLY A 96 4.34 23.74 3.50
CA GLY A 96 5.52 24.15 2.73
C GLY A 96 6.88 23.92 3.43
N LYS A 97 6.89 23.21 4.57
CA LYS A 97 8.08 22.89 5.36
C LYS A 97 8.85 21.69 4.82
N LEU A 98 8.16 20.71 4.24
CA LEU A 98 8.78 19.57 3.57
C LEU A 98 9.15 19.97 2.13
N LYS A 99 10.32 20.59 1.96
CA LYS A 99 10.75 21.22 0.71
C LYS A 99 12.18 20.85 0.34
N ASN A 100 12.40 20.53 -0.93
CA ASN A 100 13.72 20.19 -1.47
C ASN A 100 14.50 21.47 -1.86
N PRO A 101 15.84 21.37 -2.03
CA PRO A 101 16.67 22.51 -2.44
C PRO A 101 16.29 23.16 -3.77
N ASP A 102 15.71 22.38 -4.70
CA ASP A 102 15.21 22.86 -6.00
C ASP A 102 13.86 23.59 -5.90
N GLY A 103 13.27 23.61 -4.70
CA GLY A 103 12.00 24.25 -4.42
C GLY A 103 10.78 23.33 -4.47
N SER A 104 10.92 22.06 -4.89
CA SER A 104 9.78 21.15 -4.95
C SER A 104 9.30 20.78 -3.54
N LEU A 105 7.98 20.65 -3.38
CA LEU A 105 7.37 20.21 -2.12
C LEU A 105 7.29 18.69 -2.05
N GLY A 106 7.52 18.12 -0.87
CA GLY A 106 7.45 16.69 -0.62
C GLY A 106 8.78 15.95 -0.73
N VAL A 107 8.70 14.62 -0.80
CA VAL A 107 9.86 13.72 -0.88
C VAL A 107 10.15 13.34 -2.33
N LYS A 108 11.41 13.41 -2.76
CA LYS A 108 11.83 13.01 -4.12
C LYS A 108 11.92 11.50 -4.32
N LEU A 109 12.34 10.76 -3.28
CA LEU A 109 12.57 9.34 -3.37
C LEU A 109 12.14 8.65 -2.08
N VAL A 110 11.32 7.61 -2.22
CA VAL A 110 10.94 6.69 -1.14
C VAL A 110 11.47 5.30 -1.48
N TYR A 111 12.12 4.67 -0.51
CA TYR A 111 12.43 3.24 -0.55
C TYR A 111 11.84 2.59 0.70
N ILE A 112 11.09 1.50 0.52
CA ILE A 112 10.58 0.70 1.62
C ILE A 112 10.80 -0.80 1.38
N ASP A 113 11.10 -1.51 2.46
CA ASP A 113 11.20 -2.98 2.53
C ASP A 113 10.19 -3.46 3.60
N PRO A 114 8.87 -3.40 3.32
CA PRO A 114 7.85 -3.84 4.26
C PRO A 114 8.04 -5.32 4.62
N PRO A 115 7.61 -5.76 5.82
CA PRO A 115 7.73 -7.16 6.21
C PRO A 115 7.03 -8.06 5.19
N PHE A 116 7.68 -9.13 4.75
CA PHE A 116 7.25 -9.99 3.64
C PHE A 116 5.96 -10.79 3.89
N GLY A 117 5.19 -10.48 4.93
CA GLY A 117 4.05 -11.28 5.36
C GLY A 117 4.42 -12.74 5.62
N THR A 118 5.68 -13.01 6.00
CA THR A 118 6.18 -14.34 6.31
C THR A 118 6.48 -14.44 7.80
N GLY A 119 5.59 -15.11 8.53
CA GLY A 119 5.91 -15.62 9.88
C GLY A 119 5.86 -14.64 11.05
N ASP A 120 6.30 -13.38 10.93
CA ASP A 120 6.34 -12.48 12.10
C ASP A 120 4.93 -12.02 12.53
N VAL A 121 3.99 -11.99 11.59
CA VAL A 121 2.53 -11.81 11.85
C VAL A 121 1.79 -13.16 11.82
N TYR A 122 2.40 -14.18 11.23
CA TYR A 122 1.84 -15.52 11.04
C TYR A 122 2.45 -16.45 12.09
N GLY A 123 2.00 -16.31 13.33
CA GLY A 123 2.43 -17.16 14.43
C GLY A 123 2.52 -18.62 14.01
N LYS A 124 3.65 -19.26 14.33
CA LYS A 124 3.88 -20.69 14.10
C LYS A 124 2.74 -21.50 14.72
N GLY A 125 1.76 -21.85 13.91
CA GLY A 125 0.59 -22.62 14.30
C GLY A 125 -0.19 -22.98 13.04
N ASN A 126 -0.95 -24.08 13.08
CA ASN A 126 -1.82 -24.50 11.97
C ASN A 126 -2.93 -23.46 11.73
N VAL A 127 -2.62 -22.40 10.99
CA VAL A 127 -3.55 -21.36 10.58
C VAL A 127 -4.27 -21.88 9.32
N GLY A 128 -5.52 -22.31 9.47
CA GLY A 128 -6.35 -22.75 8.34
C GLY A 128 -6.46 -21.69 7.22
N ALA A 129 -6.89 -22.10 6.03
CA ALA A 129 -6.93 -21.23 4.85
C ALA A 129 -7.76 -19.94 5.03
N TYR A 130 -8.83 -20.00 5.83
CA TYR A 130 -9.68 -18.84 6.12
C TYR A 130 -8.95 -17.77 6.96
N SER A 131 -8.24 -18.20 8.01
CA SER A 131 -7.47 -17.28 8.86
C SER A 131 -6.25 -16.73 8.12
N ALA A 132 -5.61 -17.50 7.25
CA ALA A 132 -4.53 -17.00 6.39
C ALA A 132 -5.01 -15.88 5.44
N LYS A 133 -6.20 -16.04 4.84
CA LYS A 133 -6.82 -14.98 4.00
C LYS A 133 -7.18 -13.73 4.81
N LEU A 134 -7.74 -13.89 6.00
CA LEU A 134 -8.10 -12.76 6.86
C LEU A 134 -6.84 -12.00 7.34
N ILE A 135 -5.76 -12.71 7.64
CA ILE A 135 -4.46 -12.09 7.98
C ILE A 135 -3.87 -11.40 6.74
N GLY A 136 -4.00 -12.00 5.55
CA GLY A 136 -3.58 -11.39 4.29
C GLY A 136 -4.30 -10.08 4.00
N ALA A 137 -5.63 -10.03 4.14
CA ALA A 137 -6.40 -8.80 3.95
C ALA A 137 -5.99 -7.69 4.94
N LYS A 138 -5.78 -8.05 6.22
CA LYS A 138 -5.30 -7.10 7.25
C LYS A 138 -3.91 -6.56 6.92
N TYR A 139 -3.00 -7.42 6.46
CA TYR A 139 -1.66 -7.00 6.03
C TYR A 139 -1.72 -6.06 4.83
N LEU A 140 -2.53 -6.39 3.82
CA LEU A 140 -2.71 -5.56 2.63
C LEU A 140 -3.26 -4.18 2.99
N GLU A 141 -4.28 -4.11 3.85
CA GLU A 141 -4.82 -2.82 4.30
C GLU A 141 -3.79 -2.03 5.14
N TRP A 142 -3.06 -2.70 6.03
CA TRP A 142 -2.00 -2.08 6.82
C TRP A 142 -0.92 -1.44 5.94
N LEU A 143 -0.50 -2.11 4.86
CA LEU A 143 0.47 -1.58 3.91
C LEU A 143 -0.15 -0.50 3.02
N ARG A 144 -1.38 -0.72 2.53
CA ARG A 144 -2.11 0.22 1.66
C ARG A 144 -2.25 1.60 2.31
N LYS A 145 -2.63 1.67 3.58
CA LYS A 145 -2.72 2.94 4.32
C LYS A 145 -1.43 3.75 4.27
N ARG A 146 -0.28 3.08 4.39
CA ARG A 146 1.05 3.70 4.32
C ARG A 146 1.39 4.12 2.89
N LEU A 147 1.11 3.27 1.90
CA LEU A 147 1.35 3.57 0.49
C LEU A 147 0.55 4.80 0.02
N ILE A 148 -0.70 4.95 0.47
CA ILE A 148 -1.53 6.13 0.18
C ILE A 148 -0.86 7.39 0.74
N LEU A 149 -0.47 7.41 2.02
CA LEU A 149 0.22 8.57 2.57
C LEU A 149 1.58 8.82 1.89
N LEU A 150 2.32 7.77 1.53
CA LEU A 150 3.57 7.88 0.79
C LEU A 150 3.36 8.56 -0.57
N ARG A 151 2.31 8.19 -1.31
CA ARG A 151 1.94 8.87 -2.56
C ARG A 151 1.66 10.36 -2.33
N GLU A 152 0.92 10.70 -1.28
CA GLU A 152 0.57 12.09 -0.99
C GLU A 152 1.79 12.93 -0.61
N ILE A 153 2.74 12.39 0.17
CA ILE A 153 3.96 13.12 0.54
C ILE A 153 5.00 13.22 -0.57
N LEU A 154 4.97 12.36 -1.59
CA LEU A 154 5.90 12.46 -2.73
C LEU A 154 5.74 13.80 -3.45
N SER A 155 6.86 14.36 -3.92
CA SER A 155 6.88 15.43 -4.92
C SER A 155 6.25 14.95 -6.23
N ASP A 156 5.78 15.89 -7.06
CA ASP A 156 5.14 15.57 -8.34
C ASP A 156 6.10 14.91 -9.34
N ASP A 157 7.42 15.10 -9.16
CA ASP A 157 8.48 14.40 -9.89
C ASP A 157 9.17 13.30 -9.05
N GLY A 158 8.51 12.87 -7.98
CA GLY A 158 9.02 11.88 -7.03
C GLY A 158 8.89 10.44 -7.51
N SER A 159 9.63 9.56 -6.84
CA SER A 159 9.66 8.12 -7.11
C SER A 159 9.54 7.28 -5.84
N ILE A 160 8.98 6.08 -5.97
CA ILE A 160 8.90 5.10 -4.90
C ILE A 160 9.38 3.73 -5.37
N TYR A 161 10.11 3.05 -4.48
CA TYR A 161 10.64 1.71 -4.65
C TYR A 161 10.15 0.83 -3.50
N VAL A 162 9.35 -0.18 -3.82
CA VAL A 162 8.77 -1.11 -2.84
C VAL A 162 9.36 -2.49 -3.06
N ARG A 163 10.22 -2.95 -2.15
CA ARG A 163 10.74 -4.31 -2.16
C ARG A 163 9.74 -5.27 -1.55
N ILE A 164 9.52 -6.42 -2.18
CA ILE A 164 8.62 -7.46 -1.69
C ILE A 164 9.02 -8.82 -2.25
N ASP A 165 8.71 -9.89 -1.50
CA ASP A 165 8.93 -11.25 -1.96
C ASP A 165 7.68 -11.84 -2.64
N TYR A 166 7.80 -13.10 -3.05
CA TYR A 166 6.77 -13.79 -3.81
C TYR A 166 5.45 -14.05 -3.05
N HIS A 167 5.40 -13.94 -1.72
CA HIS A 167 4.18 -14.25 -0.96
C HIS A 167 3.10 -13.19 -1.19
N PHE A 168 3.50 -11.93 -1.22
CA PHE A 168 2.57 -10.80 -1.39
C PHE A 168 2.84 -9.94 -2.62
N GLY A 169 3.93 -10.19 -3.37
CA GLY A 169 4.34 -9.33 -4.48
C GLY A 169 3.24 -9.06 -5.52
N HIS A 170 2.48 -10.08 -5.90
CA HIS A 170 1.39 -9.92 -6.86
C HIS A 170 0.25 -9.03 -6.33
N TYR A 171 -0.10 -9.17 -5.04
CA TYR A 171 -1.12 -8.33 -4.42
C TYR A 171 -0.63 -6.89 -4.23
N VAL A 172 0.61 -6.73 -3.78
CA VAL A 172 1.23 -5.41 -3.62
C VAL A 172 1.36 -4.70 -4.97
N LYS A 173 1.66 -5.40 -6.07
CA LYS A 173 1.67 -4.81 -7.41
C LYS A 173 0.32 -4.23 -7.81
N VAL A 174 -0.77 -4.97 -7.57
CA VAL A 174 -2.13 -4.46 -7.88
C VAL A 174 -2.50 -3.29 -6.96
N LEU A 175 -2.13 -3.33 -5.67
CA LEU A 175 -2.31 -2.17 -4.79
C LEU A 175 -1.54 -0.94 -5.26
N MET A 176 -0.29 -1.13 -5.72
CA MET A 176 0.52 -0.04 -6.25
C MET A 176 -0.07 0.52 -7.54
N ASP A 177 -0.60 -0.31 -8.44
CA ASP A 177 -1.33 0.15 -9.64
C ASP A 177 -2.56 0.99 -9.25
N GLU A 178 -3.34 0.54 -8.29
CA GLU A 178 -4.53 1.26 -7.80
C GLU A 178 -4.19 2.63 -7.20
N ILE A 179 -3.09 2.70 -6.43
CA ILE A 179 -2.71 3.92 -5.68
C ILE A 179 -1.95 4.90 -6.58
N PHE A 180 -0.96 4.43 -7.32
CA PHE A 180 -0.06 5.29 -8.09
C PHE A 180 -0.49 5.47 -9.55
N GLY A 181 -1.43 4.66 -10.04
CA GLY A 181 -1.76 4.57 -11.45
C GLY A 181 -0.86 3.58 -12.17
N ARG A 182 -1.44 2.69 -12.98
CA ARG A 182 -0.68 1.69 -13.74
C ARG A 182 0.29 2.32 -14.74
N GLU A 183 -0.09 3.46 -15.33
CA GLU A 183 0.72 4.26 -16.24
C GLU A 183 2.00 4.82 -15.60
N ASN A 184 2.02 4.88 -14.27
CA ASN A 184 3.15 5.35 -13.49
C ASN A 184 4.10 4.23 -13.07
N PHE A 185 3.77 2.97 -13.36
CA PHE A 185 4.69 1.86 -13.23
C PHE A 185 5.86 2.03 -14.20
N ARG A 186 7.09 1.95 -13.69
CA ARG A 186 8.31 2.13 -14.50
C ARG A 186 9.07 0.83 -14.67
N ASN A 187 9.26 0.04 -13.61
CA ASN A 187 9.99 -1.21 -13.72
C ASN A 187 9.74 -2.16 -12.55
N GLU A 188 9.99 -3.45 -12.78
CA GLU A 188 10.20 -4.46 -11.75
C GLU A 188 11.68 -4.85 -11.76
N ILE A 189 12.38 -4.52 -10.67
CA ILE A 189 13.79 -4.88 -10.51
C ILE A 189 13.86 -6.18 -9.73
N VAL A 190 14.39 -7.23 -10.37
CA VAL A 190 14.53 -8.56 -9.77
C VAL A 190 15.84 -8.65 -8.99
N VAL A 191 15.75 -8.82 -7.67
CA VAL A 191 16.90 -8.92 -6.77
C VAL A 191 17.19 -10.38 -6.45
N ASN A 192 18.39 -10.87 -6.77
CA ASN A 192 18.81 -12.23 -6.45
C ASN A 192 19.37 -12.32 -5.01
N ARG A 193 18.72 -13.08 -4.14
CA ARG A 193 19.07 -13.29 -2.73
C ARG A 193 20.07 -14.42 -2.49
N SER A 194 20.21 -15.37 -3.41
CA SER A 194 21.03 -16.57 -3.16
C SER A 194 21.68 -17.09 -4.43
N ARG A 195 22.96 -17.45 -4.32
CA ARG A 195 23.73 -18.10 -5.38
C ARG A 195 23.57 -19.63 -5.40
N ILE A 196 23.01 -20.22 -4.34
CA ILE A 196 22.92 -21.68 -4.19
C ILE A 196 21.72 -22.22 -4.95
N ALA A 197 21.97 -23.03 -5.98
CA ALA A 197 20.97 -23.88 -6.60
C ALA A 197 20.72 -25.08 -5.67
N ARG A 198 19.48 -25.29 -5.25
CA ARG A 198 19.08 -26.56 -4.66
C ARG A 198 18.72 -27.47 -5.83
N GLU A 199 19.56 -28.48 -6.08
CA GLU A 199 19.40 -29.48 -7.13
C GLU A 199 19.57 -30.88 -6.52
N GLY A 200 18.76 -31.84 -6.96
CA GLY A 200 18.81 -33.22 -6.48
C GLY A 200 17.50 -33.98 -6.65
N PRO A 201 17.48 -35.32 -6.51
CA PRO A 201 16.27 -36.12 -6.67
C PRO A 201 15.21 -35.92 -5.57
N SER A 202 15.53 -35.20 -4.49
CA SER A 202 14.67 -34.99 -3.32
C SER A 202 14.03 -33.59 -3.19
N ILE A 203 14.19 -32.72 -4.19
CA ILE A 203 13.53 -31.40 -4.21
C ILE A 203 12.09 -31.53 -4.71
N ASN A 204 11.15 -31.07 -3.89
CA ASN A 204 9.73 -31.00 -4.21
C ASN A 204 9.24 -29.60 -4.61
N LYS A 205 10.16 -28.61 -4.68
CA LYS A 205 9.87 -27.25 -5.16
C LYS A 205 11.13 -26.57 -5.71
N PHE A 206 10.95 -25.63 -6.64
CA PHE A 206 12.03 -24.79 -7.14
C PHE A 206 12.58 -23.84 -6.06
N ALA A 207 13.85 -23.46 -6.21
CA ALA A 207 14.50 -22.53 -5.30
C ALA A 207 13.90 -21.13 -5.43
N GLN A 208 13.38 -20.59 -4.33
CA GLN A 208 12.92 -19.21 -4.22
C GLN A 208 14.14 -18.32 -3.97
N ARG A 209 14.62 -17.67 -5.02
CA ARG A 209 15.91 -16.95 -5.02
C ARG A 209 15.78 -15.46 -5.26
N THR A 210 14.61 -14.98 -5.60
CA THR A 210 14.40 -13.61 -6.03
C THR A 210 13.38 -12.90 -5.18
N ASP A 211 13.60 -11.60 -5.02
CA ASP A 211 12.58 -10.62 -4.61
C ASP A 211 12.35 -9.64 -5.76
N SER A 212 11.24 -8.94 -5.70
CA SER A 212 10.88 -7.89 -6.66
C SER A 212 10.95 -6.54 -5.98
N ILE A 213 11.52 -5.54 -6.65
CA ILE A 213 11.37 -4.14 -6.29
C ILE A 213 10.51 -3.48 -7.35
N PHE A 214 9.30 -3.06 -6.96
CA PHE A 214 8.43 -2.31 -7.85
C PHE A 214 8.78 -0.83 -7.80
N TYR A 215 9.02 -0.24 -8.97
CA TYR A 215 9.35 1.17 -9.14
C TYR A 215 8.21 1.91 -9.82
N TYR A 216 7.71 2.95 -9.14
CA TYR A 216 6.70 3.89 -9.65
C TYR A 216 7.20 5.34 -9.54
N THR A 217 6.68 6.21 -10.41
CA THR A 217 6.72 7.66 -10.21
C THR A 217 5.38 8.17 -9.72
N LYS A 218 5.33 9.41 -9.24
CA LYS A 218 4.06 10.12 -9.08
C LYS A 218 3.53 10.62 -10.42
#